data_AF-A0A935XH88-F1
#
_entry.id   AF-A0A935XH88-F1
#
_cell.length_a   1.000
_cell.length_b   1.000
_cell.length_c   1.000
_cell.angle_alpha   90.00
_cell.angle_beta   90.00
_cell.angle_gamma   90.00
#
_symmetry.space_group_name_H-M   'P 1'
#
loop_
_entity.id
_entity.type
_entity.pdbx_description
1 polymer ?
#
loop_
_entity_poly.entity_id
_entity_poly.type
_entity_poly.pdbx_seq_one_letter_code
_entity_poly.pdbx_strand_id
1 'polypeptide(L)'
;MARSRASLVYVGIKAHVIAFNRKTGEEVWRTQLPAKYKSTADFVNVVRDAEGLFATCAGEVFALDPHDGTLLWKDALKGLGTGLLTLATDLGGSSQTTVLTESAHQQRAATAAAAGAAG
;
A
#
# COMPACT_ATOMS: atom_id res chain seq x y z
N MET A 1 30.52 -3.19 14.10
CA MET A 1 29.77 -4.37 13.64
C MET A 1 28.61 -3.87 12.79
N ALA A 2 28.64 -4.09 11.47
CA ALA A 2 27.53 -3.71 10.60
C ALA A 2 26.32 -4.58 10.99
N ARG A 3 25.24 -3.97 11.52
CA ARG A 3 23.95 -4.65 11.63
C ARG A 3 23.65 -5.19 10.24
N SER A 4 23.57 -6.52 10.12
CA SER A 4 22.98 -7.16 8.95
C SER A 4 21.64 -6.47 8.72
N ARG A 5 21.55 -5.63 7.68
CA ARG A 5 20.29 -4.97 7.32
C ARG A 5 19.33 -6.12 7.01
N ALA A 6 18.35 -6.33 7.87
CA ALA A 6 17.29 -7.27 7.59
C ALA A 6 16.66 -6.85 6.26
N SER A 7 16.86 -7.66 5.21
CA SER A 7 16.20 -7.44 3.94
C SER A 7 14.76 -7.85 4.12
N LEU A 8 13.85 -6.88 4.08
CA LEU A 8 12.42 -7.10 4.23
C LEU A 8 11.73 -7.08 2.87
N VAL A 9 10.63 -7.82 2.76
CA VAL A 9 9.65 -7.75 1.67
C VAL A 9 8.40 -7.11 2.23
N TYR A 10 7.88 -6.06 1.58
CA TYR A 10 6.69 -5.35 2.02
C TYR A 10 5.49 -5.70 1.16
N VAL A 11 4.34 -5.92 1.79
CA VAL A 11 3.07 -6.27 1.14
C VAL A 11 1.98 -5.32 1.61
N GLY A 12 1.23 -4.76 0.66
CA GLY A 12 0.03 -3.98 0.93
C GLY A 12 -1.23 -4.78 0.62
N ILE A 13 -2.16 -4.91 1.57
CA ILE A 13 -3.44 -5.60 1.37
C ILE A 13 -4.49 -5.17 2.40
N LYS A 14 -5.75 -4.93 1.98
CA LYS A 14 -6.89 -4.68 2.89
C LYS A 14 -6.58 -3.67 4.02
N ALA A 15 -6.10 -2.49 3.66
CA ALA A 15 -5.66 -1.46 4.61
C ALA A 15 -4.52 -1.90 5.54
N HIS A 16 -3.72 -2.89 5.19
CA HIS A 16 -2.54 -3.30 5.96
C HIS A 16 -1.28 -3.15 5.11
N VAL A 17 -0.19 -2.84 5.81
CA VAL A 17 1.17 -3.04 5.32
C VAL A 17 1.81 -4.10 6.21
N ILE A 18 2.43 -5.10 5.60
CA ILE A 18 3.08 -6.22 6.29
C ILE A 18 4.51 -6.31 5.79
N ALA A 19 5.45 -6.54 6.70
CA ALA A 19 6.82 -6.87 6.34
C ALA A 19 7.16 -8.32 6.68
N PHE A 20 7.80 -8.99 5.73
CA PHE A 20 8.33 -10.33 5.89
C PHE A 20 9.84 -10.33 5.81
N ASN A 21 10.48 -11.21 6.56
CA ASN A 21 11.89 -11.51 6.38
C ASN A 21 12.08 -12.12 4.98
N ARG A 22 12.89 -11.50 4.13
CA ARG A 22 13.11 -11.95 2.75
C ARG A 22 13.64 -13.39 2.63
N LYS A 23 14.37 -13.88 3.65
CA LYS A 23 14.98 -15.21 3.62
C LYS A 23 14.05 -16.30 4.15
N THR A 24 13.34 -16.02 5.24
CA THR A 24 12.53 -17.02 5.94
C THR A 24 11.05 -16.97 5.57
N GLY A 25 10.57 -15.82 5.08
CA GLY A 25 9.14 -15.58 4.85
C GLY A 25 8.34 -15.33 6.13
N GLU A 26 8.99 -15.25 7.29
CA GLU A 26 8.33 -14.96 8.56
C GLU A 26 7.87 -13.50 8.61
N GLU A 27 6.66 -13.29 9.13
CA GLU A 27 6.13 -11.95 9.40
C GLU A 27 6.96 -11.29 10.50
N VAL A 28 7.52 -10.12 10.20
CA VAL A 28 8.32 -9.32 11.15
C VAL A 28 7.43 -8.30 11.84
N TRP A 29 6.58 -7.62 11.06
CA TRP A 29 5.63 -6.65 11.58
C TRP A 29 4.42 -6.52 10.65
N ARG A 30 3.31 -6.00 11.20
CA ARG A 30 2.08 -5.67 10.50
C ARG A 30 1.47 -4.40 11.06
N THR A 31 1.09 -3.51 10.15
CA THR A 31 0.45 -2.24 10.49
C THR A 31 -0.86 -2.10 9.76
N GLN A 32 -1.94 -1.86 10.50
CA GLN A 32 -3.22 -1.45 9.93
C GLN A 32 -3.19 0.06 9.67
N LEU A 33 -3.35 0.45 8.41
CA LEU A 33 -3.46 1.84 8.00
C LEU A 33 -4.80 2.42 8.50
N PRO A 34 -4.80 3.57 9.19
CA PRO A 34 -6.01 4.19 9.71
C PRO A 34 -6.73 4.97 8.59
N ALA A 35 -7.14 4.22 7.55
CA ALA A 35 -7.84 4.75 6.39
C ALA A 35 -9.27 5.16 6.77
N LYS A 36 -9.68 6.34 6.32
CA LYS A 36 -10.99 6.96 6.55
C LYS A 36 -12.11 6.16 5.90
N TYR A 37 -11.89 5.67 4.68
CA TYR A 37 -12.88 4.94 3.89
C TYR A 37 -12.53 3.44 3.82
N LYS A 38 -12.88 2.70 4.88
CA LYS A 38 -12.58 1.26 4.97
C LYS A 38 -13.21 0.43 3.84
N SER A 39 -14.35 0.86 3.30
CA SER A 39 -15.08 0.16 2.23
C SER A 39 -14.35 0.18 0.88
N THR A 40 -13.37 1.05 0.69
CA THR A 40 -12.56 1.15 -0.54
C THR A 40 -11.08 0.88 -0.28
N ALA A 41 -10.75 0.35 0.90
CA ALA A 41 -9.39 0.16 1.38
C ALA A 41 -8.79 -1.22 1.01
N ASP A 42 -9.34 -1.90 0.00
CA ASP A 42 -8.93 -3.25 -0.38
C ASP A 42 -7.54 -3.28 -1.03
N PHE A 43 -7.25 -2.26 -1.84
CA PHE A 43 -5.96 -2.09 -2.50
C PHE A 43 -5.05 -1.16 -1.69
N VAL A 44 -3.81 -1.60 -1.51
CA VAL A 44 -2.75 -0.82 -0.87
C VAL A 44 -1.53 -0.87 -1.77
N ASN A 45 -1.18 0.26 -2.38
CA ASN A 45 0.08 0.40 -3.10
C ASN A 45 1.19 0.69 -2.10
N VAL A 46 2.33 0.02 -2.20
CA VAL A 46 3.48 0.20 -1.30
C VAL A 46 4.71 0.54 -2.13
N VAL A 47 5.41 1.60 -1.76
CA VAL A 47 6.65 2.07 -2.38
C VAL A 47 7.71 2.24 -1.31
N ARG A 48 8.90 1.68 -1.55
CA ARG A 48 10.05 1.80 -0.67
C ARG A 48 11.17 2.52 -1.41
N ASP A 49 11.75 3.53 -0.78
CA ASP A 49 12.92 4.24 -1.29
C ASP A 49 14.14 4.11 -0.36
N ALA A 50 15.16 4.95 -0.53
CA ALA A 50 16.35 4.91 0.32
C ALA A 50 16.06 5.17 1.82
N GLU A 51 15.03 5.94 2.14
CA GLU A 51 14.78 6.50 3.49
C GLU A 51 13.39 6.15 4.08
N GLY A 52 12.32 6.19 3.28
CA GLY A 52 10.93 5.97 3.70
C GLY A 52 10.19 4.80 3.04
N LEU A 53 9.21 4.26 3.78
CA LEU A 53 8.23 3.29 3.28
C LEU A 53 6.90 4.02 3.18
N PHE A 54 6.34 4.07 1.97
CA PHE A 54 5.13 4.80 1.69
C PHE A 54 4.04 3.82 1.25
N ALA A 55 2.82 4.08 1.70
CA ALA A 55 1.65 3.33 1.29
C ALA A 55 0.53 4.27 0.88
N THR A 56 -0.27 3.87 -0.10
CA THR A 56 -1.51 4.58 -0.45
C THR A 56 -2.70 3.66 -0.35
N CYS A 57 -3.77 4.17 0.24
CA CYS A 57 -5.01 3.42 0.39
C CYS A 57 -6.20 4.39 0.48
N ALA A 58 -7.29 4.09 -0.22
CA ALA A 58 -8.57 4.79 -0.10
C ALA A 58 -8.52 6.33 -0.20
N GLY A 59 -7.68 6.89 -1.08
CA GLY A 59 -7.53 8.34 -1.24
C GLY A 59 -6.53 8.99 -0.29
N GLU A 60 -5.78 8.21 0.49
CA GLU A 60 -4.84 8.72 1.49
C GLU A 60 -3.43 8.17 1.27
N VAL A 61 -2.44 8.93 1.72
CA VAL A 61 -1.01 8.58 1.70
C VAL A 61 -0.53 8.42 3.14
N PHE A 62 0.29 7.39 3.36
CA PHE A 62 0.85 7.04 4.66
C PHE A 62 2.35 6.85 4.51
N ALA A 63 3.12 7.33 5.49
CA ALA A 63 4.53 6.97 5.64
C ALA A 63 4.72 6.14 6.90
N LEU A 64 5.52 5.09 6.77
CA LEU A 64 5.84 4.15 7.83
C LEU A 64 7.36 4.06 8.00
N ASP A 65 7.80 3.78 9.23
CA ASP A 65 9.16 3.31 9.46
C ASP A 65 9.29 1.89 8.88
N PRO A 66 10.26 1.63 7.99
CA PRO A 66 10.45 0.30 7.39
C PRO A 66 10.84 -0.79 8.38
N HIS A 67 11.45 -0.43 9.52
CA HIS A 67 12.04 -1.37 10.46
C HIS A 67 10.99 -2.01 11.36
N ASP A 68 9.99 -1.23 11.79
CA ASP A 68 8.98 -1.68 12.75
C ASP A 68 7.53 -1.44 12.29
N GLY A 69 7.33 -0.77 11.15
CA GLY A 69 6.00 -0.47 10.62
C GLY A 69 5.29 0.69 11.33
N THR A 70 5.97 1.47 12.16
CA THR A 70 5.36 2.60 12.87
C THR A 70 4.86 3.64 11.88
N LEU A 71 3.61 4.08 12.03
CA LEU A 71 3.07 5.18 11.22
C LEU A 71 3.75 6.50 11.61
N LEU A 72 4.49 7.09 10.68
CA LEU A 72 5.20 8.36 10.88
C LEU A 72 4.30 9.56 10.59
N TRP A 73 3.61 9.52 9.45
CA TRP A 73 2.64 10.56 9.07
C TRP A 73 1.59 10.00 8.11
N LYS A 74 0.49 10.75 7.96
CA LYS A 74 -0.52 10.51 6.93
C LYS A 74 -1.08 11.80 6.37
N ASP A 75 -1.51 11.78 5.12
CA ASP A 75 -2.24 12.86 4.46
C ASP A 75 -3.47 12.31 3.73
N ALA A 76 -4.59 13.02 3.86
CA ALA A 76 -5.89 12.59 3.35
C ALA A 76 -6.24 13.13 1.95
N LEU A 77 -5.31 13.86 1.30
CA LEU A 77 -5.46 14.43 -0.03
C LEU A 77 -6.82 15.12 -0.22
N LYS A 78 -7.17 15.98 0.75
CA LYS A 78 -8.50 16.57 0.88
C LYS A 78 -8.92 17.24 -0.43
N GLY A 79 -10.12 16.89 -0.90
CA GLY A 79 -10.70 17.44 -2.13
C GLY A 79 -10.37 16.66 -3.41
N LEU A 80 -9.52 15.63 -3.35
CA LEU A 80 -9.17 14.80 -4.52
C LEU A 80 -9.95 13.48 -4.60
N GLY A 81 -10.71 13.12 -3.56
CA GLY A 81 -11.53 11.92 -3.51
C GLY A 81 -10.73 10.64 -3.28
N THR A 82 -11.32 9.47 -3.61
CA THR A 82 -10.71 8.14 -3.42
C THR A 82 -10.24 7.51 -4.72
N GLY A 83 -9.74 8.35 -5.65
CA GLY A 83 -9.27 7.92 -6.97
C GLY A 83 -8.00 7.05 -6.89
N LEU A 84 -7.52 6.62 -8.05
CA LEU A 84 -6.29 5.84 -8.16
C LEU A 84 -5.09 6.69 -7.75
N LEU A 85 -4.29 6.19 -6.80
CA LEU A 85 -3.10 6.87 -6.30
C LEU A 85 -1.84 6.20 -6.86
N THR A 86 -0.93 7.03 -7.35
CA THR A 86 0.43 6.63 -7.74
C THR A 86 1.43 7.41 -6.91
N LEU A 87 2.59 6.80 -6.66
CA LEU A 87 3.68 7.44 -5.91
C LEU A 87 4.96 7.37 -6.72
N ALA A 88 5.74 8.44 -6.61
CA ALA A 88 7.12 8.52 -7.06
C ALA A 88 7.93 9.14 -5.92
N THR A 89 9.21 8.78 -5.85
CA THR A 89 10.16 9.34 -4.87
C THR A 89 11.40 9.76 -5.65
N ASP A 90 12.00 10.87 -5.25
CA ASP A 90 13.26 11.37 -5.81
C ASP A 90 14.47 10.53 -5.36
N LEU A 91 14.31 9.76 -4.28
CA LEU A 91 15.31 8.85 -3.73
C LEU A 91 15.35 7.47 -4.40
N GLY A 92 14.85 7.35 -5.64
CA GLY A 92 14.97 6.13 -6.45
C GLY A 92 14.11 4.97 -5.97
N GLY A 93 12.94 5.26 -5.40
CA GLY A 93 12.02 4.24 -4.91
C GLY A 93 11.56 3.29 -6.01
N SER A 94 11.44 2.01 -5.64
CA SER A 94 10.89 0.98 -6.52
C SER A 94 9.37 1.11 -6.54
N SER A 95 8.83 1.94 -7.44
CA SER A 95 7.39 1.96 -7.68
C SER A 95 6.97 0.67 -8.37
N GLN A 96 5.90 0.02 -7.90
CA GLN A 96 5.27 -1.07 -8.65
C GLN A 96 4.65 -0.47 -9.93
N THR A 97 5.37 -0.59 -11.05
CA THR A 97 4.92 -0.15 -12.39
C THR A 97 3.61 -0.80 -12.87
N THR A 98 3.04 -1.75 -12.12
CA THR A 98 1.82 -2.49 -12.52
C THR A 98 0.53 -2.00 -11.83
N VAL A 99 0.46 -0.76 -11.32
CA VAL A 99 -0.79 -0.16 -10.79
C VAL A 99 -1.88 0.01 -11.89
N LEU A 100 -1.50 -0.03 -13.17
CA LEU A 100 -2.40 0.16 -14.31
C LEU A 100 -3.11 -1.12 -14.80
N THR A 101 -2.56 -2.32 -14.58
CA THR A 101 -3.17 -3.57 -15.07
C THR A 101 -4.16 -4.17 -14.06
N GLU A 102 -3.89 -4.04 -12.76
CA GLU A 102 -4.71 -4.62 -11.69
C GLU A 102 -6.01 -3.85 -11.45
N SER A 103 -5.94 -2.51 -11.43
CA SER A 103 -7.11 -1.64 -11.21
C SER A 103 -8.15 -1.77 -12.33
N ALA A 104 -7.71 -1.92 -13.58
CA ALA A 104 -8.59 -2.17 -14.71
C ALA A 104 -9.29 -3.54 -14.66
N HIS A 105 -8.72 -4.54 -13.99
CA HIS A 105 -9.36 -5.85 -13.78
C HIS A 105 -10.35 -5.82 -12.61
N GLN A 106 -9.98 -5.22 -11.48
CA GLN A 106 -10.85 -5.13 -10.31
C GLN A 106 -12.09 -4.27 -10.56
N GLN A 107 -11.94 -3.15 -11.29
CA GLN A 107 -13.06 -2.28 -11.63
C GLN A 107 -14.02 -2.93 -12.62
N ARG A 108 -13.51 -3.76 -13.56
CA ARG A 108 -14.34 -4.56 -14.47
C ARG A 108 -15.11 -5.68 -13.76
N ALA A 109 -14.49 -6.37 -12.80
CA ALA A 109 -15.16 -7.41 -12.02
C ALA A 109 -16.25 -6.85 -11.10
N ALA A 110 -16.02 -5.70 -10.47
CA ALA A 110 -17.00 -5.03 -9.61
C ALA A 110 -18.25 -4.57 -10.40
N THR A 111 -18.08 -4.04 -11.61
CA THR A 111 -19.22 -3.65 -12.48
C THR A 111 -20.03 -4.86 -12.97
N ALA A 112 -19.37 -6.00 -13.22
CA ALA A 112 -20.05 -7.22 -13.65
C ALA A 112 -20.90 -7.85 -12.53
N ALA A 113 -20.41 -7.83 -11.28
CA ALA A 113 -21.15 -8.33 -10.13
C ALA A 113 -22.38 -7.48 -9.78
N ALA A 114 -22.29 -6.15 -9.95
CA ALA A 114 -23.43 -5.25 -9.72
C ALA A 114 -24.57 -5.43 -10.74
N ALA A 115 -24.25 -5.78 -11.99
CA ALA A 115 -25.24 -6.02 -13.04
C ALA A 115 -26.00 -7.36 -12.85
N GLY A 116 -25.38 -8.37 -12.23
CA GLY A 116 -26.01 -9.66 -11.97
C GLY A 116 -26.95 -9.69 -10.76
N ALA A 117 -26.84 -8.72 -9.84
CA ALA A 117 -27.70 -8.64 -8.65
C ALA A 117 -29.00 -7.86 -8.87
N ALA A 118 -29.17 -7.23 -10.03
CA ALA A 118 -30.35 -6.44 -10.41
C ALA A 118 -31.26 -7.14 -11.43
N GLY A 119 -30.99 -8.42 -11.74
CA GLY A 119 -31.74 -9.27 -12.68
C GLY A 119 -32.50 -10.39 -11.99
#